data_AF-A0A522MUE0-F1
#
_entry.id   AF-A0A522MUE0-F1
#
_cell.length_a   1.000
_cell.length_b   1.000
_cell.length_c   1.000
_cell.angle_alpha   90.00
_cell.angle_beta   90.00
_cell.angle_gamma   90.00
#
_symmetry.space_group_name_H-M   'P 1'
#
loop_
_entity.id
_entity.type
_entity.pdbx_description
1 polymer ?
#
loop_
_entity_poly.entity_id
_entity_poly.type
_entity_poly.pdbx_seq_one_letter_code
_entity_poly.pdbx_strand_id
1 'polypeptide(L)'
;MHPLRAQAERRLGRHVPDAAWRLAERRDYVTDAALTGEDGMDQLVAFLDGFRAAAPPPRGRTTDTSAWAQERTLAVTRLAAAAATDDPEVHSFRAEVLRHAAPLSAAEATALLESPLAREVPASHLGLAPWPIVGHQARLQAPGGTTYTVSWADGSDTVVLPARDPLPRLSLAYVQADDRVRTVEVSHDSVLGRLAELSETLAKSYPWEPALAAAFVLEGAAPWASGIRVTRRQWMPLGRQARPPRARITIEVEAWVPADVVTRAYRESQREVLDGHNRPLAERSIQLVNFVLDARDAEPNVTWPALRERWNRAHPAAPFPNFRNMRFTFERASRSILYPRYRLGGRS
;
A
#
# COMPACT_ATOMS: atom_id res chain seq x y z
N MET A 1 4.82 5.73 -31.65
CA MET A 1 3.62 5.03 -31.16
C MET A 1 3.54 3.69 -31.89
N HIS A 2 3.51 2.56 -31.18
CA HIS A 2 3.58 1.22 -31.79
C HIS A 2 2.28 0.94 -32.59
N PRO A 3 2.32 0.48 -33.86
CA PRO A 3 1.11 0.31 -34.68
C PRO A 3 0.10 -0.68 -34.07
N LEU A 4 0.58 -1.78 -33.48
CA LEU A 4 -0.27 -2.74 -32.76
C LEU A 4 -0.93 -2.15 -31.51
N ARG A 5 -0.29 -1.16 -30.85
CA ARG A 5 -0.86 -0.51 -29.67
C ARG A 5 -2.05 0.34 -30.03
N ALA A 6 -1.93 1.15 -31.08
CA ALA A 6 -3.05 1.94 -31.58
C ALA A 6 -4.22 1.06 -32.04
N GLN A 7 -3.93 -0.13 -32.57
CA GLN A 7 -4.95 -1.09 -32.97
C GLN A 7 -5.65 -1.73 -31.76
N ALA A 8 -4.90 -2.17 -30.75
CA ALA A 8 -5.46 -2.68 -29.50
C ALA A 8 -6.28 -1.61 -28.77
N GLU A 9 -5.79 -0.36 -28.68
CA GLU A 9 -6.52 0.76 -28.07
C GLU A 9 -7.83 1.09 -28.80
N ARG A 10 -7.84 0.99 -30.14
CA ARG A 10 -9.07 1.13 -30.94
C ARG A 10 -10.07 0.00 -30.68
N ARG A 11 -9.61 -1.26 -30.59
CA ARG A 11 -10.49 -2.40 -30.28
C ARG A 11 -11.04 -2.33 -28.86
N LEU A 12 -10.23 -1.88 -27.91
CA LEU A 12 -10.61 -1.70 -26.51
C LEU A 12 -11.45 -0.44 -26.27
N GLY A 13 -11.50 0.51 -27.22
CA GLY A 13 -12.17 1.80 -27.06
C GLY A 13 -11.54 2.70 -25.99
N ARG A 14 -10.28 2.44 -25.59
CA ARG A 14 -9.58 3.16 -24.50
C ARG A 14 -8.07 3.11 -24.65
N HIS A 15 -7.38 4.04 -23.98
CA HIS A 15 -5.93 4.04 -23.89
C HIS A 15 -5.41 2.88 -23.04
N VAL A 16 -4.33 2.23 -23.48
CA VAL A 16 -3.68 1.12 -22.77
C VAL A 16 -2.49 1.68 -21.96
N PRO A 17 -2.43 1.49 -20.64
CA PRO A 17 -1.29 1.96 -19.85
C PRO A 17 0.06 1.35 -20.30
N ASP A 18 1.14 2.13 -20.27
CA ASP A 18 2.49 1.67 -20.65
C ASP A 18 2.97 0.43 -19.88
N ALA A 19 2.51 0.26 -18.64
CA ALA A 19 2.82 -0.91 -17.83
C ALA A 19 2.15 -2.19 -18.36
N ALA A 20 0.88 -2.10 -18.77
CA ALA A 20 0.13 -3.19 -19.38
C ALA A 20 0.76 -3.59 -20.73
N TRP A 21 1.11 -2.59 -21.54
CA TRP A 21 1.75 -2.80 -22.83
C TRP A 21 3.11 -3.50 -22.71
N ARG A 22 4.01 -3.02 -21.82
CA ARG A 22 5.31 -3.67 -21.58
C ARG A 22 5.20 -5.09 -21.03
N LEU A 23 4.13 -5.40 -20.31
CA LEU A 23 3.88 -6.77 -19.86
C LEU A 23 3.42 -7.65 -21.01
N ALA A 24 2.55 -7.15 -21.89
CA ALA A 24 2.15 -7.84 -23.11
C ALA A 24 3.37 -8.14 -24.02
N GLU A 25 4.32 -7.20 -24.14
CA GLU A 25 5.57 -7.40 -24.87
C GLU A 25 6.43 -8.51 -24.25
N ARG A 26 6.60 -8.54 -22.91
CA ARG A 26 7.40 -9.57 -22.22
C ARG A 26 6.78 -10.96 -22.22
N ARG A 27 5.47 -11.05 -22.40
CA ARG A 27 4.70 -12.30 -22.46
C ARG A 27 4.46 -12.73 -23.91
N ASP A 28 5.14 -12.10 -24.86
CA ASP A 28 5.08 -12.35 -26.30
C ASP A 28 3.71 -12.14 -26.96
N TYR A 29 2.67 -11.66 -26.26
CA TYR A 29 1.37 -11.34 -26.87
C TYR A 29 1.47 -10.31 -28.01
N VAL A 30 2.41 -9.35 -27.91
CA VAL A 30 2.62 -8.36 -28.98
C VAL A 30 3.33 -9.01 -30.17
N THR A 31 4.26 -9.92 -29.92
CA THR A 31 4.96 -10.71 -30.93
C THR A 31 3.97 -11.65 -31.63
N ASP A 32 3.15 -12.36 -30.88
CA ASP A 32 2.13 -13.28 -31.39
C ASP A 32 1.06 -12.55 -32.20
N ALA A 33 0.60 -11.38 -31.76
CA ALA A 33 -0.29 -10.52 -32.53
C ALA A 33 0.34 -10.06 -33.86
N ALA A 34 1.65 -9.81 -33.88
CA ALA A 34 2.36 -9.46 -35.11
C ALA A 34 2.47 -10.65 -36.09
N LEU A 35 2.62 -11.87 -35.55
CA LEU A 35 2.85 -13.08 -36.34
C LEU A 35 1.56 -13.74 -36.85
N THR A 36 0.50 -13.71 -36.04
CA THR A 36 -0.74 -14.47 -36.30
C THR A 36 -1.92 -13.59 -36.76
N GLY A 37 -1.75 -12.27 -36.77
CA GLY A 37 -2.76 -11.34 -37.28
C GLY A 37 -3.97 -11.20 -36.35
N GLU A 38 -5.17 -11.48 -36.87
CA GLU A 38 -6.45 -11.32 -36.14
C GLU A 38 -6.50 -12.14 -34.84
N ASP A 39 -6.14 -13.43 -34.89
CA ASP A 39 -6.22 -14.33 -33.73
C ASP A 39 -5.30 -13.89 -32.59
N GLY A 40 -4.07 -13.51 -32.90
CA GLY A 40 -3.14 -12.98 -31.89
C GLY A 40 -3.53 -11.59 -31.39
N MET A 41 -4.15 -10.77 -32.25
CA MET A 41 -4.71 -9.49 -31.83
C MET A 41 -5.86 -9.69 -30.84
N ASP A 42 -6.72 -10.68 -31.04
CA ASP A 42 -7.81 -11.00 -30.10
C ASP A 42 -7.29 -11.52 -28.76
N GLN A 43 -6.22 -12.33 -28.77
CA GLN A 43 -5.56 -12.75 -27.54
C GLN A 43 -4.88 -11.59 -26.80
N LEU A 44 -4.23 -10.68 -27.55
CA LEU A 44 -3.64 -9.47 -27.00
C LEU A 44 -4.71 -8.54 -26.40
N VAL A 45 -5.83 -8.35 -27.10
CA VAL A 45 -6.97 -7.55 -26.62
C VAL A 45 -7.58 -8.20 -25.38
N ALA A 46 -7.82 -9.52 -25.39
CA ALA A 46 -8.35 -10.24 -24.24
C ALA A 46 -7.38 -10.19 -23.04
N PHE A 47 -6.08 -10.25 -23.26
CA PHE A 47 -5.06 -10.07 -22.22
C PHE A 47 -5.09 -8.64 -21.63
N LEU A 48 -5.08 -7.62 -22.49
CA LEU A 48 -5.12 -6.21 -22.08
C LEU A 48 -6.45 -5.81 -21.44
N ASP A 49 -7.54 -6.48 -21.83
CA ASP A 49 -8.83 -6.33 -21.19
C ASP A 49 -8.87 -7.06 -19.84
N GLY A 50 -8.29 -8.24 -19.75
CA GLY A 50 -8.02 -8.91 -18.47
C GLY A 50 -7.13 -8.10 -17.53
N PHE A 51 -6.27 -7.21 -18.07
CA PHE A 51 -5.48 -6.27 -17.28
C PHE A 51 -6.31 -5.13 -16.68
N ARG A 52 -7.53 -4.86 -17.19
CA ARG A 52 -8.54 -4.06 -16.46
C ARG A 52 -9.02 -4.78 -15.21
N ALA A 53 -9.07 -6.12 -15.23
CA ALA A 53 -9.44 -6.96 -14.10
C ALA A 53 -8.29 -7.23 -13.12
N ALA A 54 -7.15 -6.58 -13.29
CA ALA A 54 -6.00 -6.70 -12.40
C ALA A 54 -5.28 -5.35 -12.40
N ALA A 55 -5.71 -4.42 -11.55
CA ALA A 55 -4.95 -3.18 -11.34
C ALA A 55 -3.50 -3.59 -11.01
N PRO A 56 -2.49 -3.17 -11.81
CA PRO A 56 -1.11 -3.48 -11.47
C PRO A 56 -0.83 -2.92 -10.08
N PRO A 57 -0.02 -3.59 -9.25
CA PRO A 57 0.25 -3.11 -7.91
C PRO A 57 0.74 -1.66 -7.97
N PRO A 58 0.30 -0.78 -7.06
CA PRO A 58 0.86 0.57 -6.95
C PRO A 58 2.38 0.44 -6.89
N ARG A 59 3.11 1.30 -7.62
CA ARG A 59 4.55 1.19 -7.92
C ARG A 59 5.42 0.79 -6.71
N GLY A 60 5.45 -0.48 -6.42
CA GLY A 60 6.33 -1.19 -5.51
C GLY A 60 6.83 -2.37 -6.31
N ARG A 61 8.15 -2.46 -6.47
CA ARG A 61 8.79 -3.51 -7.26
C ARG A 61 8.24 -4.87 -6.84
N THR A 62 7.47 -5.50 -7.72
CA THR A 62 7.16 -6.93 -7.61
C THR A 62 8.47 -7.66 -7.79
N THR A 63 8.98 -8.20 -6.69
CA THR A 63 10.12 -9.10 -6.69
C THR A 63 9.84 -10.23 -7.66
N ASP A 64 10.80 -10.53 -8.52
CA ASP A 64 10.71 -11.52 -9.59
C ASP A 64 10.33 -12.88 -9.00
N THR A 65 9.04 -13.19 -9.07
CA THR A 65 8.41 -14.40 -8.57
C THR A 65 8.51 -15.46 -9.65
N SER A 66 8.71 -16.73 -9.27
CA SER A 66 8.70 -17.83 -10.23
C SER A 66 7.44 -17.80 -11.09
N ALA A 67 7.51 -18.25 -12.35
CA ALA A 67 6.37 -18.25 -13.26
C ALA A 67 5.11 -18.86 -12.62
N TRP A 68 5.28 -19.95 -11.87
CA TRP A 68 4.21 -20.58 -11.07
C TRP A 68 3.59 -19.64 -10.03
N ALA A 69 4.39 -18.87 -9.28
CA ALA A 69 3.87 -17.93 -8.29
C ALA A 69 3.08 -16.79 -8.96
N GLN A 70 3.53 -16.32 -10.12
CA GLN A 70 2.78 -15.32 -10.91
C GLN A 70 1.45 -15.87 -11.43
N GLU A 71 1.45 -17.09 -11.97
CA GLU A 71 0.23 -17.76 -12.43
C GLU A 71 -0.75 -18.00 -11.30
N ARG A 72 -0.26 -18.46 -10.15
CA ARG A 72 -1.09 -18.64 -8.96
C ARG A 72 -1.66 -17.33 -8.47
N THR A 73 -0.87 -16.26 -8.38
CA THR A 73 -1.37 -14.93 -8.02
C THR A 73 -2.43 -14.44 -8.98
N LEU A 74 -2.25 -14.67 -10.29
CA LEU A 74 -3.27 -14.33 -11.29
C LEU A 74 -4.55 -15.16 -11.08
N ALA A 75 -4.43 -16.45 -10.82
CA ALA A 75 -5.57 -17.33 -10.54
C ALA A 75 -6.31 -16.89 -9.26
N VAL A 76 -5.58 -16.59 -8.18
CA VAL A 76 -6.16 -16.07 -6.93
C VAL A 76 -6.83 -14.73 -7.16
N THR A 77 -6.21 -13.82 -7.91
CA THR A 77 -6.81 -12.52 -8.26
C THR A 77 -8.14 -12.72 -8.99
N ARG A 78 -8.18 -13.60 -9.99
CA ARG A 78 -9.40 -13.89 -10.76
C ARG A 78 -10.48 -14.57 -9.93
N LEU A 79 -10.11 -15.53 -9.08
CA LEU A 79 -11.07 -16.23 -8.21
C LEU A 79 -11.65 -15.30 -7.14
N ALA A 80 -10.80 -14.47 -6.52
CA ALA A 80 -11.25 -13.47 -5.56
C ALA A 80 -12.17 -12.45 -6.24
N ALA A 81 -11.82 -11.99 -7.44
CA ALA A 81 -12.66 -11.09 -8.23
C ALA A 81 -14.04 -11.67 -8.53
N ALA A 82 -14.09 -12.93 -8.98
CA ALA A 82 -15.33 -13.61 -9.30
C ALA A 82 -16.19 -13.77 -8.04
N ALA A 83 -15.61 -14.31 -6.96
CA ALA A 83 -16.31 -14.50 -5.69
C ALA A 83 -16.84 -13.18 -5.10
N ALA A 84 -16.04 -12.11 -5.11
CA ALA A 84 -16.46 -10.80 -4.62
C ALA A 84 -17.44 -10.08 -5.56
N THR A 85 -17.48 -10.45 -6.85
CA THR A 85 -18.49 -9.93 -7.77
C THR A 85 -19.86 -10.46 -7.41
N ASP A 86 -19.94 -11.73 -7.01
CA ASP A 86 -21.16 -12.41 -6.58
C ASP A 86 -21.50 -12.17 -5.09
N ASP A 87 -20.72 -11.35 -4.39
CA ASP A 87 -20.92 -11.03 -2.98
C ASP A 87 -22.22 -10.20 -2.79
N PRO A 88 -23.18 -10.65 -1.94
CA PRO A 88 -24.44 -9.94 -1.73
C PRO A 88 -24.28 -8.50 -1.27
N GLU A 89 -23.27 -8.19 -0.46
CA GLU A 89 -23.04 -6.82 0.03
C GLU A 89 -22.51 -5.92 -1.09
N VAL A 90 -21.65 -6.46 -1.97
CA VAL A 90 -21.18 -5.75 -3.16
C VAL A 90 -22.34 -5.48 -4.12
N HIS A 91 -23.20 -6.48 -4.35
CA HIS A 91 -24.39 -6.32 -5.17
C HIS A 91 -25.37 -5.28 -4.61
N SER A 92 -25.70 -5.35 -3.31
CA SER A 92 -26.57 -4.38 -2.64
C SER A 92 -25.99 -2.98 -2.72
N PHE A 93 -24.69 -2.80 -2.44
CA PHE A 93 -24.04 -1.50 -2.54
C PHE A 93 -24.12 -0.95 -3.96
N ARG A 94 -23.76 -1.73 -4.99
CA ARG A 94 -23.81 -1.28 -6.38
C ARG A 94 -25.24 -0.95 -6.83
N ALA A 95 -26.21 -1.78 -6.46
CA ALA A 95 -27.62 -1.55 -6.81
C ALA A 95 -28.19 -0.28 -6.15
N GLU A 96 -27.94 -0.08 -4.86
CA GLU A 96 -28.51 1.04 -4.10
C GLU A 96 -27.78 2.35 -4.35
N VAL A 97 -26.44 2.31 -4.40
CA VAL A 97 -25.59 3.51 -4.45
C VAL A 97 -25.24 3.86 -5.88
N LEU A 98 -24.83 2.90 -6.71
CA LEU A 98 -24.47 3.21 -8.10
C LEU A 98 -25.71 3.30 -8.99
N ARG A 99 -26.86 2.77 -8.55
CA ARG A 99 -28.15 2.78 -9.28
C ARG A 99 -28.08 2.13 -10.67
N HIS A 100 -26.99 1.44 -10.97
CA HIS A 100 -26.77 0.69 -12.19
C HIS A 100 -25.93 -0.55 -11.89
N ALA A 101 -26.17 -1.63 -12.63
CA ALA A 101 -25.40 -2.88 -12.50
C ALA A 101 -23.94 -2.72 -12.96
N ALA A 102 -23.65 -1.69 -13.77
CA ALA A 102 -22.32 -1.43 -14.28
C ALA A 102 -21.43 -0.78 -13.20
N PRO A 103 -20.11 -1.02 -13.22
CA PRO A 103 -19.19 -0.23 -12.41
C PRO A 103 -19.01 1.19 -12.94
N LEU A 104 -18.60 2.11 -12.07
CA LEU A 104 -18.23 3.48 -12.42
C LEU A 104 -16.95 3.52 -13.26
N SER A 105 -16.83 4.56 -14.08
CA SER A 105 -15.52 4.95 -14.63
C SER A 105 -14.62 5.53 -13.53
N ALA A 106 -13.30 5.52 -13.74
CA ALA A 106 -12.35 6.10 -12.79
C ALA A 106 -12.61 7.58 -12.47
N ALA A 107 -13.11 8.35 -13.45
CA ALA A 107 -13.49 9.75 -13.27
C ALA A 107 -14.72 9.91 -12.37
N GLU A 108 -15.75 9.07 -12.59
CA GLU A 108 -16.95 9.06 -11.75
C GLU A 108 -16.65 8.56 -10.33
N ALA A 109 -15.83 7.52 -10.19
CA ALA A 109 -15.36 7.03 -8.90
C ALA A 109 -14.60 8.13 -8.14
N THR A 110 -13.70 8.86 -8.81
CA THR A 110 -13.00 10.00 -8.22
C THR A 110 -13.98 11.10 -7.79
N ALA A 111 -14.94 11.46 -8.64
CA ALA A 111 -15.95 12.46 -8.30
C ALA A 111 -16.81 12.05 -7.09
N LEU A 112 -17.15 10.77 -6.96
CA LEU A 112 -17.85 10.24 -5.80
C LEU A 112 -16.99 10.33 -4.53
N LEU A 113 -15.73 9.91 -4.59
CA LEU A 113 -14.79 9.89 -3.47
C LEU A 113 -14.46 11.31 -2.97
N GLU A 114 -14.54 12.31 -3.85
CA GLU A 114 -14.33 13.72 -3.52
C GLU A 114 -15.62 14.45 -3.11
N SER A 115 -16.80 13.82 -3.23
CA SER A 115 -18.08 14.43 -2.88
C SER A 115 -18.23 14.64 -1.36
N PRO A 116 -18.41 15.90 -0.89
CA PRO A 116 -18.74 16.16 0.51
C PRO A 116 -20.07 15.55 0.94
N LEU A 117 -21.05 15.44 0.03
CA LEU A 117 -22.33 14.79 0.34
C LEU A 117 -22.15 13.30 0.58
N ALA A 118 -21.41 12.62 -0.28
CA ALA A 118 -21.17 11.19 -0.12
C ALA A 118 -20.37 10.87 1.17
N ARG A 119 -19.56 11.82 1.65
CA ARG A 119 -18.79 11.72 2.90
C ARG A 119 -19.62 11.96 4.16
N GLU A 120 -20.55 12.90 4.13
CA GLU A 120 -21.18 13.44 5.33
C GLU A 120 -22.68 13.10 5.46
N VAL A 121 -23.39 12.97 4.35
CA VAL A 121 -24.84 12.77 4.35
C VAL A 121 -25.19 11.29 4.44
N PRO A 122 -26.09 10.88 5.35
CA PRO A 122 -26.51 9.49 5.47
C PRO A 122 -27.05 8.94 4.15
N ALA A 123 -26.63 7.73 3.79
CA ALA A 123 -27.02 7.09 2.52
C ALA A 123 -28.54 6.97 2.36
N SER A 124 -29.27 6.80 3.47
CA SER A 124 -30.74 6.77 3.49
C SER A 124 -31.38 8.06 2.98
N HIS A 125 -30.73 9.21 3.15
CA HIS A 125 -31.25 10.49 2.62
C HIS A 125 -30.98 10.66 1.13
N LEU A 126 -29.91 10.06 0.60
CA LEU A 126 -29.59 10.06 -0.82
C LEU A 126 -30.47 9.09 -1.62
N GLY A 127 -31.01 8.04 -0.97
CA GLY A 127 -31.96 7.10 -1.57
C GLY A 127 -33.38 7.63 -1.75
N LEU A 128 -33.76 8.70 -1.05
CA LEU A 128 -35.13 9.25 -1.05
C LEU A 128 -35.39 10.26 -2.18
N ALA A 129 -34.36 10.69 -2.90
CA ALA A 129 -34.46 11.69 -3.96
C ALA A 129 -33.79 11.20 -5.26
N PRO A 130 -34.22 11.66 -6.45
CA PRO A 130 -33.64 11.29 -7.75
C PRO A 130 -32.25 11.92 -7.99
N TRP A 131 -31.47 12.17 -6.93
CA TRP A 131 -30.20 12.86 -7.03
C TRP A 131 -29.12 11.95 -7.60
N PRO A 132 -28.37 12.41 -8.63
CA PRO A 132 -27.23 11.67 -9.10
C PRO A 132 -26.13 11.71 -8.03
N ILE A 133 -25.65 10.52 -7.65
CA ILE A 133 -24.60 10.34 -6.63
C ILE A 133 -23.24 10.82 -7.15
N VAL A 134 -23.07 10.89 -8.47
CA VAL A 134 -21.90 11.44 -9.18
C VAL A 134 -22.28 12.66 -10.00
N GLY A 135 -21.36 13.61 -10.17
CA GLY A 135 -21.56 14.79 -11.03
C GLY A 135 -22.46 15.89 -10.44
N HIS A 136 -22.89 15.78 -9.18
CA HIS A 136 -23.61 16.86 -8.53
C HIS A 136 -22.66 17.99 -8.10
N GLN A 137 -23.07 19.25 -8.36
CA GLN A 137 -22.35 20.44 -7.89
C GLN A 137 -22.89 20.92 -6.53
N ALA A 138 -23.38 19.98 -5.74
CA ALA A 138 -24.03 20.31 -4.49
C ALA A 138 -23.01 20.79 -3.45
N ARG A 139 -23.28 21.92 -2.82
CA ARG A 139 -22.45 22.46 -1.73
C ARG A 139 -23.08 22.13 -0.39
N LEU A 140 -22.29 21.48 0.47
CA LEU A 140 -22.65 21.26 1.86
C LEU A 140 -22.28 22.51 2.66
N GLN A 141 -23.28 23.18 3.21
CA GLN A 141 -23.07 24.18 4.26
C GLN A 141 -23.45 23.55 5.60
N ALA A 142 -22.47 23.48 6.50
CA ALA A 142 -22.67 22.98 7.86
C ALA A 142 -22.42 24.12 8.86
N PRO A 143 -23.44 24.90 9.22
CA PRO A 143 -23.30 25.87 10.31
C PRO A 143 -23.43 25.14 11.65
N GLY A 144 -22.43 24.34 12.03
CA GLY A 144 -22.24 23.79 13.40
C GLY A 144 -23.47 23.18 14.09
N GLY A 145 -24.47 22.71 13.34
CA GLY A 145 -25.81 22.46 13.84
C GLY A 145 -26.39 21.14 13.37
N THR A 146 -27.59 20.84 13.87
CA THR A 146 -28.39 19.63 13.65
C THR A 146 -28.95 19.47 12.23
N THR A 147 -28.46 20.22 11.25
CA THR A 147 -28.93 20.16 9.86
C THR A 147 -27.83 20.41 8.83
N TYR A 148 -27.97 19.75 7.66
CA TYR A 148 -27.17 19.96 6.47
C TYR A 148 -27.97 20.74 5.43
N THR A 149 -27.42 21.84 4.94
CA THR A 149 -28.02 22.57 3.81
C THR A 149 -27.31 22.14 2.53
N VAL A 150 -28.06 21.53 1.63
CA VAL A 150 -27.60 21.09 0.30
C VAL A 150 -28.14 22.07 -0.73
N SER A 151 -27.25 22.74 -1.45
CA SER A 151 -27.59 23.70 -2.51
C SER A 151 -26.97 23.27 -3.83
N TRP A 152 -27.71 23.34 -4.93
CA TRP A 152 -27.27 22.93 -6.25
C TRP A 152 -26.82 24.12 -7.09
N ALA A 153 -25.83 23.93 -7.94
CA ALA A 153 -25.26 25.02 -8.74
C ALA A 153 -26.16 25.50 -9.89
N ASP A 154 -27.14 24.69 -10.29
CA ASP A 154 -28.17 25.08 -11.26
C ASP A 154 -29.27 25.97 -10.65
N GLY A 155 -29.17 26.27 -9.34
CA GLY A 155 -30.13 27.10 -8.62
C GLY A 155 -31.42 26.37 -8.22
N SER A 156 -31.47 25.03 -8.36
CA SER A 156 -32.59 24.22 -7.87
C SER A 156 -32.67 24.18 -6.35
N ASP A 157 -33.81 23.66 -5.84
CA ASP A 157 -34.22 23.73 -4.43
C ASP A 157 -33.13 23.39 -3.42
N THR A 158 -33.03 24.23 -2.38
CA THR A 158 -32.18 23.96 -1.23
C THR A 158 -32.87 22.98 -0.30
N VAL A 159 -32.22 21.85 -0.01
CA VAL A 159 -32.77 20.85 0.90
C VAL A 159 -32.04 20.90 2.24
N VAL A 160 -32.83 20.96 3.32
CA VAL A 160 -32.33 20.92 4.69
C VAL A 160 -32.56 19.51 5.22
N LEU A 161 -31.46 18.77 5.46
CA LEU A 161 -31.50 17.42 6.01
C LEU A 161 -31.16 17.45 7.50
N PRO A 162 -31.85 16.67 8.35
CA PRO A 162 -31.45 16.55 9.75
C PRO A 162 -30.09 15.84 9.85
N ALA A 163 -29.17 16.43 10.60
CA ALA A 163 -27.97 15.76 11.06
C ALA A 163 -28.36 14.77 12.16
N ARG A 164 -27.84 13.55 12.07
CA ARG A 164 -27.96 12.55 13.12
C ARG A 164 -26.89 12.76 14.18
N ASP A 165 -27.08 12.15 15.34
CA ASP A 165 -26.05 12.11 16.38
C ASP A 165 -24.72 11.59 15.79
N PRO A 166 -23.58 12.19 16.19
CA PRO A 166 -22.29 11.87 15.61
C PRO A 166 -21.91 10.43 15.96
N LEU A 167 -22.06 9.53 14.99
CA LEU A 167 -21.44 8.21 15.01
C LEU A 167 -19.91 8.36 14.89
N PRO A 168 -19.13 7.37 15.35
CA PRO A 168 -17.69 7.37 15.13
C PRO A 168 -17.37 7.49 13.64
N ARG A 169 -16.42 8.36 13.31
CA ARG A 169 -15.93 8.50 11.93
C ARG A 169 -15.12 7.26 11.54
N LEU A 170 -15.28 6.86 10.29
CA LEU A 170 -14.54 5.77 9.68
C LEU A 170 -13.44 6.34 8.79
N SER A 171 -12.36 5.58 8.63
CA SER A 171 -11.28 5.93 7.72
C SER A 171 -11.41 5.11 6.45
N LEU A 172 -11.78 5.76 5.34
CA LEU A 172 -11.81 5.14 4.02
C LEU A 172 -10.46 5.36 3.33
N ALA A 173 -9.78 4.28 2.99
CA ALA A 173 -8.65 4.31 2.07
C ALA A 173 -9.15 4.09 0.64
N TYR A 174 -8.57 4.77 -0.35
CA TYR A 174 -8.89 4.57 -1.77
C TYR A 174 -7.71 4.94 -2.67
N VAL A 175 -7.69 4.39 -3.88
CA VAL A 175 -6.68 4.70 -4.91
C VAL A 175 -7.17 5.87 -5.76
N GLN A 176 -6.32 6.88 -5.95
CA GLN A 176 -6.58 7.98 -6.88
C GLN A 176 -6.07 7.69 -8.30
N ALA A 177 -6.48 8.51 -9.26
CA ALA A 177 -6.03 8.44 -10.65
C ALA A 177 -4.50 8.52 -10.84
N ASP A 178 -3.74 8.99 -9.84
CA ASP A 178 -2.27 9.02 -9.84
C ASP A 178 -1.63 7.77 -9.18
N ASP A 179 -2.40 6.72 -8.97
CA ASP A 179 -2.05 5.48 -8.27
C ASP A 179 -1.65 5.66 -6.79
N ARG A 180 -1.93 6.82 -6.19
CA ARG A 180 -1.66 7.04 -4.76
C ARG A 180 -2.84 6.60 -3.92
N VAL A 181 -2.53 5.94 -2.81
CA VAL A 181 -3.52 5.66 -1.76
C VAL A 181 -3.73 6.93 -0.94
N ARG A 182 -4.98 7.40 -0.87
CA ARG A 182 -5.42 8.44 0.05
C ARG A 182 -6.31 7.86 1.12
N THR A 183 -6.32 8.52 2.26
CA THR A 183 -7.21 8.20 3.37
C THR A 183 -8.06 9.42 3.68
N VAL A 184 -9.34 9.17 3.92
CA VAL A 184 -10.33 10.18 4.24
C VAL A 184 -11.17 9.73 5.42
N GLU A 185 -11.43 10.67 6.33
CA GLU A 185 -12.44 10.50 7.38
C GLU A 185 -13.85 10.70 6.83
N VAL A 186 -14.72 9.71 7.03
CA VAL A 186 -16.09 9.66 6.51
C VAL A 186 -17.07 9.41 7.65
N SER A 187 -18.29 9.92 7.53
CA SER A 187 -19.36 9.63 8.48
C SER A 187 -19.84 8.19 8.28
N HIS A 188 -20.03 7.45 9.36
CA HIS A 188 -20.33 6.02 9.34
C HIS A 188 -21.56 5.66 8.50
N ASP A 189 -22.63 6.45 8.58
CA ASP A 189 -23.89 6.20 7.88
C ASP A 189 -23.94 6.80 6.47
N SER A 190 -22.88 7.49 6.05
CA SER A 190 -22.76 8.06 4.71
C SER A 190 -22.52 6.98 3.65
N VAL A 191 -22.64 7.35 2.38
CA VAL A 191 -22.31 6.47 1.26
C VAL A 191 -20.85 6.00 1.33
N LEU A 192 -19.92 6.91 1.63
CA LEU A 192 -18.51 6.56 1.77
C LEU A 192 -18.23 5.81 3.08
N GLY A 193 -19.04 6.02 4.12
CA GLY A 193 -19.02 5.21 5.35
C GLY A 193 -19.31 3.74 5.07
N ARG A 194 -20.43 3.46 4.39
CA ARG A 194 -20.79 2.11 3.93
C ARG A 194 -19.71 1.50 3.04
N LEU A 195 -19.11 2.29 2.14
CA LEU A 195 -18.01 1.83 1.31
C LEU A 195 -16.77 1.46 2.14
N ALA A 196 -16.46 2.24 3.19
CA ALA A 196 -15.34 1.95 4.09
C ALA A 196 -15.53 0.61 4.80
N GLU A 197 -16.71 0.37 5.36
CA GLU A 197 -17.03 -0.89 6.04
C GLU A 197 -16.96 -2.08 5.08
N LEU A 198 -17.60 -1.97 3.91
CA LEU A 198 -17.58 -3.01 2.90
C LEU A 198 -16.15 -3.30 2.44
N SER A 199 -15.34 -2.28 2.20
CA SER A 199 -13.94 -2.44 1.78
C SER A 199 -13.10 -3.16 2.84
N GLU A 200 -13.31 -2.86 4.12
CA GLU A 200 -12.66 -3.54 5.24
C GLU A 200 -13.15 -5.00 5.38
N THR A 201 -14.44 -5.26 5.19
CA THR A 201 -15.01 -6.62 5.20
C THR A 201 -14.45 -7.46 4.05
N LEU A 202 -14.37 -6.89 2.84
CA LEU A 202 -13.75 -7.54 1.69
C LEU A 202 -12.26 -7.80 1.93
N ALA A 203 -11.51 -6.83 2.48
CA ALA A 203 -10.08 -7.01 2.77
C ALA A 203 -9.77 -8.07 3.85
N LYS A 204 -10.75 -8.45 4.68
CA LYS A 204 -10.63 -9.58 5.62
C LYS A 204 -10.82 -10.93 4.95
N SER A 205 -11.61 -10.98 3.87
CA SER A 205 -12.01 -12.21 3.20
C SER A 205 -11.19 -12.49 1.94
N TYR A 206 -10.68 -11.43 1.32
CA TYR A 206 -9.93 -11.46 0.07
C TYR A 206 -8.55 -10.81 0.28
N PRO A 207 -7.52 -11.23 -0.46
CA PRO A 207 -6.13 -10.78 -0.32
C PRO A 207 -5.90 -9.36 -0.90
N TRP A 208 -6.75 -8.41 -0.50
CA TRP A 208 -6.81 -7.05 -1.02
C TRP A 208 -6.49 -6.05 0.08
N GLU A 209 -5.95 -4.89 -0.31
CA GLU A 209 -5.93 -3.73 0.57
C GLU A 209 -7.32 -3.08 0.59
N PRO A 210 -7.77 -2.50 1.71
CA PRO A 210 -9.05 -1.79 1.75
C PRO A 210 -9.20 -0.76 0.62
N ALA A 211 -8.13 -0.03 0.28
CA ALA A 211 -8.13 0.92 -0.83
C ALA A 211 -8.40 0.28 -2.20
N LEU A 212 -7.88 -0.93 -2.40
CA LEU A 212 -8.07 -1.70 -3.62
C LEU A 212 -9.46 -2.37 -3.65
N ALA A 213 -9.97 -2.81 -2.50
CA ALA A 213 -11.34 -3.30 -2.36
C ALA A 213 -12.35 -2.19 -2.65
N ALA A 214 -12.11 -0.96 -2.19
CA ALA A 214 -12.95 0.19 -2.49
C ALA A 214 -13.00 0.47 -4.02
N ALA A 215 -11.84 0.47 -4.67
CA ALA A 215 -11.75 0.61 -6.13
C ALA A 215 -12.48 -0.54 -6.86
N PHE A 216 -12.38 -1.78 -6.36
CA PHE A 216 -13.14 -2.90 -6.92
C PHE A 216 -14.65 -2.69 -6.81
N VAL A 217 -15.16 -2.28 -5.65
CA VAL A 217 -16.59 -2.06 -5.44
C VAL A 217 -17.11 -0.99 -6.42
N LEU A 218 -16.36 0.11 -6.58
CA LEU A 218 -16.76 1.24 -7.42
C LEU A 218 -16.56 0.97 -8.92
N GLU A 219 -15.39 0.49 -9.33
CA GLU A 219 -14.95 0.43 -10.73
C GLU A 219 -14.99 -0.97 -11.33
N GLY A 220 -15.21 -2.00 -10.50
CA GLY A 220 -15.28 -3.40 -10.93
C GLY A 220 -13.96 -3.98 -11.42
N ALA A 221 -12.89 -3.18 -11.39
CA ALA A 221 -11.54 -3.61 -11.70
C ALA A 221 -11.02 -4.47 -10.56
N ALA A 222 -10.73 -5.74 -10.84
CA ALA A 222 -10.21 -6.60 -9.80
C ALA A 222 -8.80 -6.18 -9.39
N PRO A 223 -8.51 -6.13 -8.09
CA PRO A 223 -7.21 -5.71 -7.63
C PRO A 223 -6.26 -6.90 -7.55
N TRP A 224 -4.99 -6.63 -7.81
CA TRP A 224 -3.95 -7.65 -7.72
C TRP A 224 -3.85 -8.23 -6.31
N ALA A 225 -4.11 -9.53 -6.20
CA ALA A 225 -4.02 -10.28 -4.95
C ALA A 225 -2.56 -10.56 -4.59
N SER A 226 -1.84 -9.57 -4.05
CA SER A 226 -0.45 -9.79 -3.67
C SER A 226 -0.37 -10.75 -2.49
N GLY A 227 0.24 -11.92 -2.68
CA GLY A 227 0.49 -12.87 -1.58
C GLY A 227 1.52 -12.36 -0.56
N ILE A 228 2.24 -11.27 -0.87
CA ILE A 228 3.19 -10.61 0.03
C ILE A 228 2.92 -9.10 0.04
N ARG A 229 2.74 -8.53 1.22
CA ARG A 229 2.74 -7.09 1.45
C ARG A 229 3.95 -6.71 2.29
N VAL A 230 4.70 -5.70 1.84
CA VAL A 230 5.86 -5.19 2.58
C VAL A 230 5.68 -3.73 2.94
N THR A 231 5.56 -3.45 4.24
CA THR A 231 5.51 -2.09 4.77
C THR A 231 6.86 -1.70 5.36
N ARG A 232 7.31 -0.49 5.05
CA ARG A 232 8.58 0.05 5.55
C ARG A 232 8.31 1.36 6.25
N ARG A 233 8.68 1.44 7.52
CA ARG A 233 8.56 2.67 8.32
C ARG A 233 9.94 3.10 8.75
N GLN A 234 10.39 4.26 8.27
CA GLN A 234 11.61 4.90 8.72
C GLN A 234 11.25 6.08 9.62
N TRP A 235 11.85 6.11 10.80
CA TRP A 235 11.77 7.23 11.71
C TRP A 235 13.13 7.91 11.79
N MET A 236 13.15 9.16 11.33
CA MET A 236 14.33 10.01 11.26
C MET A 236 14.11 11.26 12.11
N PRO A 237 14.73 11.38 13.28
CA PRO A 237 14.66 12.59 14.06
C PRO A 237 15.46 13.72 13.38
N LEU A 238 14.83 14.89 13.26
CA LEU A 238 15.48 16.13 12.81
C LEU A 238 15.97 16.91 14.05
N GLY A 239 17.26 17.30 14.09
CA GLY A 239 17.82 18.20 15.12
C GLY A 239 19.10 17.71 15.83
N ARG A 240 19.73 18.60 16.62
CA ARG A 240 21.03 18.36 17.30
C ARG A 240 20.98 17.36 18.47
N GLN A 241 19.79 17.02 18.98
CA GLN A 241 19.54 15.99 20.00
C GLN A 241 18.78 14.79 19.40
N ALA A 242 19.12 14.43 18.16
CA ALA A 242 18.46 13.35 17.44
C ALA A 242 18.60 12.02 18.19
N ARG A 243 17.45 11.44 18.60
CA ARG A 243 17.41 10.04 19.06
C ARG A 243 17.94 9.13 17.95
N PRO A 244 18.29 7.87 18.24
CA PRO A 244 18.80 6.99 17.20
C PRO A 244 17.74 6.74 16.11
N PRO A 245 18.09 6.82 14.82
CA PRO A 245 17.15 6.56 13.73
C PRO A 245 16.72 5.10 13.77
N ARG A 246 15.48 4.83 13.36
CA ARG A 246 14.92 3.47 13.36
C ARG A 246 14.21 3.19 12.06
N ALA A 247 14.49 2.04 11.45
CA ALA A 247 13.65 1.49 10.40
C ALA A 247 13.00 0.19 10.84
N ARG A 248 11.75 -0.02 10.41
CA ARG A 248 11.01 -1.27 10.60
C ARG A 248 10.51 -1.74 9.24
N ILE A 249 10.75 -3.01 8.95
CA ILE A 249 10.17 -3.73 7.81
C ILE A 249 9.14 -4.69 8.39
N THR A 250 7.88 -4.55 7.99
CA THR A 250 6.80 -5.49 8.29
C THR A 250 6.47 -6.24 7.00
N ILE A 251 6.41 -7.56 7.06
CA ILE A 251 5.98 -8.39 5.95
C ILE A 251 4.73 -9.14 6.40
N GLU A 252 3.64 -8.91 5.69
CA GLU A 252 2.41 -9.70 5.78
C GLU A 252 2.42 -10.65 4.58
N VAL A 253 2.17 -11.93 4.84
CA VAL A 253 2.30 -12.97 3.83
C VAL A 253 1.19 -14.00 3.97
N GLU A 254 0.61 -14.38 2.85
CA GLU A 254 -0.32 -15.48 2.78
C GLU A 254 0.38 -16.82 3.03
N ALA A 255 -0.22 -17.68 3.85
CA ALA A 255 0.42 -18.91 4.32
C ALA A 255 0.87 -19.88 3.20
N TRP A 256 0.29 -19.74 2.01
CA TRP A 256 0.63 -20.55 0.86
C TRP A 256 1.88 -20.10 0.10
N VAL A 257 2.39 -18.90 0.40
CA VAL A 257 3.55 -18.33 -0.27
C VAL A 257 4.82 -19.05 0.18
N PRO A 258 5.66 -19.51 -0.76
CA PRO A 258 6.90 -20.19 -0.42
C PRO A 258 7.87 -19.32 0.40
N ALA A 259 8.55 -19.93 1.38
CA ALA A 259 9.45 -19.23 2.31
C ALA A 259 10.66 -18.56 1.61
N ASP A 260 11.11 -19.07 0.47
CA ASP A 260 12.19 -18.49 -0.31
C ASP A 260 11.77 -17.16 -0.97
N VAL A 261 10.51 -17.04 -1.38
CA VAL A 261 9.92 -15.79 -1.90
C VAL A 261 9.87 -14.75 -0.77
N VAL A 262 9.43 -15.14 0.42
CA VAL A 262 9.43 -14.24 1.61
C VAL A 262 10.83 -13.77 1.95
N THR A 263 11.79 -14.70 1.96
CA THR A 263 13.20 -14.40 2.25
C THR A 263 13.77 -13.41 1.24
N ARG A 264 13.43 -13.57 -0.05
CA ARG A 264 13.84 -12.68 -1.13
C ARG A 264 13.25 -11.28 -0.97
N ALA A 265 11.93 -11.19 -0.77
CA ALA A 265 11.22 -9.94 -0.54
C ALA A 265 11.77 -9.17 0.67
N TYR A 266 12.11 -9.89 1.75
CA TYR A 266 12.77 -9.31 2.92
C TYR A 266 14.16 -8.76 2.60
N ARG A 267 15.01 -9.54 1.93
CA ARG A 267 16.38 -9.12 1.56
C ARG A 267 16.38 -7.93 0.61
N GLU A 268 15.47 -7.90 -0.36
CA GLU A 268 15.32 -6.76 -1.27
C GLU A 268 14.89 -5.52 -0.50
N SER A 269 13.91 -5.64 0.40
CA SER A 269 13.48 -4.54 1.26
C SER A 269 14.58 -4.06 2.20
N GLN A 270 15.40 -4.95 2.74
CA GLN A 270 16.58 -4.58 3.51
C GLN A 270 17.58 -3.78 2.68
N ARG A 271 17.85 -4.16 1.43
CA ARG A 271 18.76 -3.43 0.53
C ARG A 271 18.24 -2.03 0.17
N GLU A 272 16.93 -1.86 0.14
CA GLU A 272 16.31 -0.56 -0.13
C GLU A 272 16.31 0.36 1.09
N VAL A 273 16.23 -0.20 2.30
CA VAL A 273 16.21 0.54 3.57
C VAL A 273 17.61 0.85 4.11
N LEU A 274 18.54 -0.09 3.99
CA LEU A 274 19.88 0.00 4.58
C LEU A 274 20.89 0.55 3.56
N ASP A 275 21.76 1.45 4.01
CA ASP A 275 22.85 1.98 3.22
C ASP A 275 24.10 1.10 3.35
N GLY A 276 24.72 0.78 2.21
CA GLY A 276 25.88 -0.10 2.13
C GLY A 276 25.62 -1.58 2.43
N HIS A 277 26.69 -2.28 2.82
CA HIS A 277 26.64 -3.71 3.14
C HIS A 277 26.19 -3.87 4.60
N ASN A 278 24.98 -4.40 4.81
CA ASN A 278 24.47 -4.82 6.13
C ASN A 278 25.24 -6.05 6.64
N ARG A 279 26.53 -5.89 6.94
CA ARG A 279 27.33 -6.96 7.52
C ARG A 279 26.97 -7.10 8.99
N PRO A 280 26.65 -8.32 9.47
CA PRO A 280 26.49 -8.57 10.89
C PRO A 280 27.72 -8.06 11.65
N LEU A 281 27.51 -7.44 12.81
CA LEU A 281 28.62 -7.15 13.70
C LEU A 281 29.23 -8.47 14.16
N ALA A 282 30.56 -8.51 14.23
CA ALA A 282 31.26 -9.65 14.79
C ALA A 282 30.80 -9.86 16.23
N GLU A 283 30.61 -11.12 16.63
CA GLU A 283 30.15 -11.50 17.97
C GLU A 283 31.01 -10.84 19.07
N ARG A 284 32.34 -10.85 18.89
CA ARG A 284 33.31 -10.16 19.77
C ARG A 284 32.97 -8.67 19.99
N SER A 285 32.53 -7.97 18.95
CA SER A 285 32.19 -6.55 19.04
C SER A 285 30.92 -6.32 19.86
N ILE A 286 29.94 -7.22 19.76
CA ILE A 286 28.71 -7.17 20.58
C ILE A 286 29.04 -7.48 22.04
N GLN A 287 29.81 -8.55 22.29
CA GLN A 287 30.29 -8.92 23.62
C GLN A 287 31.08 -7.78 24.28
N LEU A 288 31.94 -7.09 23.51
CA LEU A 288 32.69 -5.94 24.01
C LEU A 288 31.76 -4.79 24.43
N VAL A 289 30.69 -4.52 23.68
CA VAL A 289 29.74 -3.46 24.03
C VAL A 289 29.07 -3.78 25.36
N ASN A 290 28.53 -4.99 25.51
CA ASN A 290 27.88 -5.41 26.76
C ASN A 290 28.86 -5.36 27.93
N PHE A 291 30.06 -5.92 27.78
CA PHE A 291 31.10 -5.89 28.82
C PHE A 291 31.43 -4.46 29.30
N VAL A 292 31.58 -3.51 28.37
CA VAL A 292 31.90 -2.11 28.73
C VAL A 292 30.73 -1.43 29.43
N LEU A 293 29.48 -1.72 29.01
CA LEU A 293 28.29 -1.17 29.65
C LEU A 293 28.15 -1.73 31.08
N ASP A 294 28.22 -3.06 31.25
CA ASP A 294 28.13 -3.72 32.56
C ASP A 294 29.21 -3.22 33.53
N ALA A 295 30.45 -3.08 33.04
CA ALA A 295 31.56 -2.61 33.87
C ALA A 295 31.41 -1.13 34.29
N ARG A 296 30.76 -0.31 33.46
CA ARG A 296 30.49 1.10 33.77
C ARG A 296 29.27 1.27 34.67
N ASP A 297 28.29 0.40 34.56
CA ASP A 297 27.15 0.37 35.48
C ASP A 297 27.61 -0.01 36.89
N ALA A 298 28.55 -0.95 37.01
CA ALA A 298 29.15 -1.32 38.29
C ALA A 298 30.15 -0.26 38.82
N GLU A 299 30.94 0.36 37.93
CA GLU A 299 31.97 1.33 38.28
C GLU A 299 31.98 2.51 37.27
N PRO A 300 31.22 3.59 37.51
CA PRO A 300 30.99 4.66 36.53
C PRO A 300 32.25 5.34 35.99
N ASN A 301 33.32 5.38 36.79
CA ASN A 301 34.58 6.04 36.46
C ASN A 301 35.68 5.06 36.00
N VAL A 302 35.34 3.81 35.68
CA VAL A 302 36.32 2.82 35.23
C VAL A 302 37.04 3.27 33.96
N THR A 303 38.37 3.26 34.02
CA THR A 303 39.21 3.77 32.93
C THR A 303 39.35 2.73 31.81
N TRP A 304 39.57 3.19 30.57
CA TRP A 304 39.82 2.31 29.43
C TRP A 304 40.99 1.32 29.61
N PRO A 305 42.14 1.71 30.21
CA PRO A 305 43.20 0.76 30.54
C PRO A 305 42.74 -0.36 31.48
N ALA A 306 41.99 -0.03 32.54
CA ALA A 306 41.44 -1.01 33.48
C ALA A 306 40.43 -1.95 32.79
N LEU A 307 39.54 -1.41 31.96
CA LEU A 307 38.60 -2.21 31.16
C LEU A 307 39.34 -3.19 30.23
N ARG A 308 40.44 -2.75 29.59
CA ARG A 308 41.25 -3.61 28.73
C ARG A 308 41.87 -4.76 29.50
N GLU A 309 42.43 -4.51 30.68
CA GLU A 309 43.04 -5.56 31.50
C GLU A 309 42.01 -6.57 31.97
N ARG A 310 40.86 -6.10 32.44
CA ARG A 310 39.72 -6.96 32.81
C ARG A 310 39.25 -7.79 31.61
N TRP A 311 39.07 -7.17 30.44
CA TRP A 311 38.71 -7.86 29.21
C TRP A 311 39.73 -8.93 28.82
N ASN A 312 41.01 -8.58 28.76
CA ASN A 312 42.08 -9.50 28.33
C ASN A 312 42.23 -10.69 29.30
N ARG A 313 41.95 -10.49 30.60
CA ARG A 313 41.92 -11.56 31.60
C ARG A 313 40.72 -12.49 31.40
N ALA A 314 39.54 -11.94 31.10
CA ALA A 314 38.31 -12.71 30.89
C ALA A 314 38.24 -13.38 29.50
N HIS A 315 38.88 -12.79 28.48
CA HIS A 315 38.84 -13.23 27.08
C HIS A 315 40.26 -13.38 26.51
N PRO A 316 41.07 -14.32 27.03
CA PRO A 316 42.47 -14.49 26.62
C PRO A 316 42.63 -14.89 25.14
N ALA A 317 41.61 -15.51 24.54
CA ALA A 317 41.61 -15.87 23.12
C ALA A 317 41.42 -14.66 22.18
N ALA A 318 40.95 -13.52 22.70
CA ALA A 318 40.65 -12.33 21.90
C ALA A 318 41.09 -11.03 22.62
N PRO A 319 42.39 -10.88 22.94
CA PRO A 319 42.87 -9.72 23.68
C PRO A 319 42.90 -8.47 22.81
N PHE A 320 42.85 -7.31 23.45
CA PHE A 320 43.16 -6.03 22.83
C PHE A 320 44.60 -5.63 23.18
N PRO A 321 45.45 -5.32 22.19
CA PRO A 321 46.85 -4.99 22.42
C PRO A 321 47.01 -3.66 23.17
N ASN A 322 46.13 -2.69 22.92
CA ASN A 322 46.12 -1.41 23.62
C ASN A 322 44.68 -0.92 23.86
N PHE A 323 44.52 0.01 24.80
CA PHE A 323 43.21 0.52 25.19
C PHE A 323 42.57 1.38 24.09
N ARG A 324 43.36 2.00 23.21
CA ARG A 324 42.86 2.78 22.07
C ARG A 324 42.09 1.89 21.08
N ASN A 325 42.63 0.72 20.75
CA ASN A 325 41.99 -0.25 19.87
C ASN A 325 40.69 -0.78 20.47
N MET A 326 40.67 -1.06 21.78
CA MET A 326 39.45 -1.44 22.48
C MET A 326 38.40 -0.33 22.41
N ARG A 327 38.79 0.92 22.71
CA ARG A 327 37.92 2.10 22.64
C ARG A 327 37.36 2.32 21.24
N PHE A 328 38.20 2.30 20.20
CA PHE A 328 37.74 2.46 18.82
C PHE A 328 36.81 1.33 18.38
N THR A 329 37.07 0.10 18.81
CA THR A 329 36.20 -1.05 18.51
C THR A 329 34.84 -0.88 19.18
N PHE A 330 34.82 -0.47 20.45
CA PHE A 330 33.59 -0.14 21.18
C PHE A 330 32.84 1.01 20.49
N GLU A 331 33.48 2.14 20.22
CA GLU A 331 32.84 3.32 19.61
C GLU A 331 32.24 2.98 18.24
N ARG A 332 32.95 2.19 17.43
CA ARG A 332 32.46 1.71 16.14
C ARG A 332 31.28 0.75 16.29
N ALA A 333 31.37 -0.21 17.20
CA ALA A 333 30.30 -1.19 17.46
C ALA A 333 29.04 -0.49 17.99
N SER A 334 29.18 0.34 19.02
CA SER A 334 28.09 1.13 19.59
C SER A 334 27.42 2.03 18.55
N ARG A 335 28.22 2.71 17.70
CA ARG A 335 27.68 3.50 16.60
C ARG A 335 26.92 2.65 15.60
N SER A 336 27.41 1.46 15.25
CA SER A 336 26.74 0.57 14.31
C SER A 336 25.45 -0.04 14.86
N ILE A 337 25.36 -0.28 16.17
CA ILE A 337 24.16 -0.81 16.84
C ILE A 337 23.10 0.28 16.95
N LEU A 338 23.47 1.46 17.46
CA LEU A 338 22.53 2.54 17.73
C LEU A 338 22.20 3.35 16.48
N TYR A 339 23.17 3.57 15.60
CA TYR A 339 23.00 4.38 14.39
C TYR A 339 23.28 3.56 13.12
N PRO A 340 22.45 2.54 12.81
CA PRO A 340 22.51 1.89 11.52
C PRO A 340 22.39 2.93 10.40
N ARG A 341 23.18 2.75 9.34
CA ARG A 341 23.11 3.63 8.18
C ARG A 341 21.89 3.21 7.36
N TYR A 342 20.86 4.04 7.36
CA TYR A 342 19.71 3.87 6.49
C TYR A 342 19.90 4.71 5.24
N ARG A 343 19.42 4.24 4.10
CA ARG A 343 19.27 5.09 2.93
C ARG A 343 18.25 6.17 3.27
N LEU A 344 18.62 7.42 3.01
CA LEU A 344 17.67 8.52 3.05
C LEU A 344 16.70 8.30 1.88
N GLY A 345 15.50 7.79 2.18
CA GLY A 345 14.44 7.72 1.19
C GLY A 345 14.12 9.13 0.70
N GLY A 346 14.32 9.39 -0.59
CA GLY A 346 13.65 10.50 -1.26
C GLY A 346 12.16 10.38 -1.00
N ARG A 347 11.52 11.52 -0.71
CA ARG A 347 10.07 11.66 -0.44
C ARG A 347 9.27 10.73 -1.37
N SER A 348 8.63 9.72 -0.79
CA SER A 348 7.54 8.94 -1.42
C SER A 348 6.30 9.82 -1.55
#